data_AF-A0A3D3EQD0-F1
#
_entry.id   AF-A0A3D3EQD0-F1
#
_cell.length_a   1.000
_cell.length_b   1.000
_cell.length_c   1.000
_cell.angle_alpha   90.00
_cell.angle_beta   90.00
_cell.angle_gamma   90.00
#
_symmetry.space_group_name_H-M   'P 1'
#
loop_
_entity.id
_entity.type
_entity.pdbx_description
1 polymer ?
#
loop_
_entity_poly.entity_id
_entity_poly.type
_entity_poly.pdbx_seq_one_letter_code
_entity_poly.pdbx_strand_id
1 'polypeptide(L)' 'PWWNPAVEEQATDRAYRIGQQNKVHVMKLITKGTIEEKIYRLQKKKKELSDTVINSKQVFINTLTKEELEELFAPGPAR' A
#
# COMPACT_ATOMS: atom_id res chain seq x y z
N PRO A 1 -2.54 3.37 -7.40
CA PRO A 1 -1.58 2.99 -6.33
C PRO A 1 -0.46 2.14 -6.92
N TRP A 2 0.79 2.44 -6.58
CA TRP A 2 1.96 1.77 -7.12
C TRP A 2 2.27 0.49 -6.36
N TRP A 3 2.70 -0.57 -7.04
CA TRP A 3 2.95 -1.88 -6.43
C TRP A 3 4.03 -1.86 -5.33
N ASN A 4 4.98 -0.94 -5.42
CA ASN A 4 6.00 -0.72 -4.40
C ASN A 4 5.70 0.56 -3.59
N PRO A 5 5.23 0.44 -2.33
CA PRO A 5 4.93 1.59 -1.46
C PRO A 5 6.10 2.55 -1.27
N ALA A 6 7.34 2.05 -1.25
CA ALA A 6 8.53 2.87 -1.02
C ALA A 6 8.77 3.91 -2.13
N VAL A 7 8.30 3.64 -3.35
CA VAL A 7 8.37 4.61 -4.47
C VAL A 7 7.44 5.80 -4.22
N GLU A 8 6.27 5.56 -3.64
CA GLU A 8 5.34 6.63 -3.28
C GLU A 8 5.83 7.45 -2.08
N GLU A 9 6.44 6.79 -1.09
CA GLU A 9 7.09 7.46 0.04
C GLU A 9 8.24 8.34 -0.45
N GLN A 10 9.11 7.82 -1.31
CA GLN A 10 10.20 8.60 -1.92
C GLN A 10 9.66 9.81 -2.72
N ALA A 11 8.54 9.66 -3.42
CA ALA A 11 7.92 10.76 -4.13
C ALA A 11 7.37 11.82 -3.17
N THR A 12 6.84 11.40 -2.01
CA THR A 12 6.36 12.28 -0.95
C THR A 12 7.51 13.03 -0.28
N ASP A 13 8.62 12.34 0.00
CA ASP A 13 9.83 12.90 0.63
C ASP A 13 10.46 14.03 -0.20
N ARG A 14 10.24 14.04 -1.53
CA ARG A 14 10.67 15.16 -2.37
C ARG A 14 9.98 16.47 -2.00
N ALA A 15 8.72 16.42 -1.57
CA ALA A 15 7.96 17.58 -1.12
C ALA A 15 8.19 17.88 0.36
N TYR A 16 8.33 16.83 1.19
CA TYR A 16 8.59 16.94 2.62
C TYR A 16 10.10 17.06 2.90
N ARG A 17 10.65 18.27 2.71
CA ARG A 17 12.10 18.52 2.86
C ARG A 17 12.42 19.53 3.97
N ILE A 18 13.55 19.35 4.66
CA ILE A 18 14.05 20.28 5.68
C ILE A 18 14.15 21.69 5.09
N GLY A 19 13.55 22.66 5.80
CA GLY A 19 13.49 24.06 5.36
C GLY A 19 12.16 24.47 4.71
N GLN A 20 11.29 23.51 4.34
CA GLN A 20 9.92 23.82 3.93
C GLN A 20 9.10 24.32 5.13
N GLN A 21 8.40 25.45 4.96
CA GLN A 21 7.59 26.09 6.00
C GLN A 21 6.09 25.81 5.83
N ASN A 22 5.68 25.34 4.65
CA ASN A 22 4.27 25.08 4.33
C ASN A 22 3.89 23.64 4.62
N LYS A 23 2.63 23.42 5.00
CA LYS A 23 2.07 22.08 5.17
C LYS A 23 2.02 21.37 3.82
N VAL A 24 2.57 20.16 3.76
CA VAL A 24 2.50 19.29 2.58
C VAL A 24 1.25 18.43 2.68
N HIS A 25 0.39 18.51 1.67
CA HIS A 25 -0.80 17.67 1.53
C HIS A 25 -0.55 16.58 0.51
N VAL A 26 -0.68 15.32 0.93
CA VAL A 26 -0.54 14.16 0.04
C VAL A 26 -1.91 13.55 -0.19
N MET A 27 -2.37 13.55 -1.44
CA MET A 27 -3.65 12.97 -1.83
C MET A 27 -3.41 11.72 -2.68
N LYS A 28 -4.01 10.60 -2.29
CA LYS A 28 -4.01 9.37 -3.07
C LYS A 28 -5.39 9.20 -3.71
N LEU A 29 -5.42 9.23 -5.04
CA LEU A 29 -6.63 8.94 -5.81
C LEU A 29 -6.77 7.42 -5.95
N ILE A 30 -7.96 6.90 -5.61
CA ILE A 30 -8.27 5.47 -5.67
C ILE A 30 -9.66 5.31 -6.26
N THR A 31 -9.76 4.56 -7.36
CA THR A 31 -11.04 4.28 -8.01
C THR A 31 -11.76 3.12 -7.30
N LYS A 32 -12.96 3.39 -6.77
CA LYS A 32 -13.78 2.39 -6.07
C LYS A 32 -14.17 1.23 -6.99
N GLY A 33 -14.21 0.01 -6.43
CA GLY A 33 -14.62 -1.19 -7.16
C GLY A 33 -13.62 -1.65 -8.23
N THR A 34 -12.40 -1.10 -8.23
CA THR A 34 -11.35 -1.48 -9.18
C THR A 34 -10.21 -2.20 -8.48
N ILE A 35 -9.28 -2.73 -9.28
CA ILE A 35 -8.03 -3.31 -8.80
C ILE A 35 -7.22 -2.33 -7.93
N GLU A 36 -7.33 -1.02 -8.15
CA GLU A 36 -6.64 -0.01 -7.34
C GLU A 36 -7.04 -0.10 -5.86
N GLU A 37 -8.32 -0.28 -5.57
CA GLU A 37 -8.82 -0.40 -4.21
C GLU A 37 -8.29 -1.68 -3.55
N LYS A 38 -8.24 -2.79 -4.29
CA LYS A 38 -7.73 -4.08 -3.80
C LYS A 38 -6.23 -4.02 -3.51
N ILE A 39 -5.44 -3.44 -4.42
CA ILE A 39 -4.00 -3.20 -4.21
C ILE A 39 -3.77 -2.36 -2.96
N TYR A 40 -4.56 -1.29 -2.77
CA TYR A 40 -4.43 -0.43 -1.60
C TYR A 40 -4.72 -1.17 -0.28
N ARG A 41 -5.76 -2.01 -0.24
CA ARG A 41 -6.07 -2.85 0.93
C ARG A 41 -4.96 -3.86 1.22
N LEU A 42 -4.42 -4.52 0.19
CA LEU A 42 -3.32 -5.46 0.32
C LEU A 42 -2.06 -4.78 0.90
N GLN A 43 -1.73 -3.58 0.42
CA GLN A 43 -0.60 -2.81 0.95
C GLN A 43 -0.75 -2.47 2.43
N LYS A 44 -1.96 -2.08 2.87
CA LYS A 44 -2.24 -1.84 4.29
C LYS A 44 -2.07 -3.10 5.13
N LYS A 45 -2.68 -4.22 4.71
CA LYS A 45 -2.56 -5.52 5.40
C LYS A 45 -1.09 -5.93 5.54
N LYS A 46 -0.29 -5.76 4.47
CA LYS A 46 1.15 -6.05 4.51
C LYS A 46 1.91 -5.13 5.46
N LYS A 47 1.61 -3.83 5.46
CA LYS A 47 2.25 -2.86 6.37
C LYS A 47 1.95 -3.18 7.84
N GLU A 48 0.69 -3.41 8.19
CA GLU A 48 0.27 -3.77 9.55
C GLU A 48 0.92 -5.06 10.04
N LEU A 49 1.04 -6.06 9.14
CA LEU A 49 1.76 -7.29 9.42
C LEU A 49 3.25 -7.03 9.65
N SER A 50 3.90 -6.25 8.79
CA SER A 50 5.31 -5.88 8.95
C SER A 50 5.56 -5.14 10.26
N ASP A 51 4.71 -4.19 10.64
CA ASP A 51 4.84 -3.43 11.89
C ASP A 51 4.69 -4.34 13.12
N THR A 52 3.81 -5.34 13.04
CA THR A 52 3.61 -6.35 14.10
C THR A 52 4.80 -7.31 14.21
N VAL A 53 5.39 -7.69 13.07
CA VAL A 53 6.52 -8.63 12.99
C VAL A 53 7.86 -7.98 13.31
N ILE A 54 8.06 -6.68 13.07
CA ILE A 54 9.29 -6.00 13.53
C ILE A 54 9.41 -6.06 15.08
N ASN A 55 8.28 -6.19 15.78
CA ASN A 55 8.26 -6.46 17.22
C ASN A 55 8.51 -7.93 17.61
N SER A 56 8.36 -8.89 16.68
CA SER A 56 8.58 -10.33 16.92
C SER A 56 9.60 -10.89 15.94
N LYS A 57 10.82 -11.23 16.41
CA LYS A 57 11.97 -11.73 15.63
C LYS A 57 11.72 -13.05 14.85
N GLN A 58 10.75 -13.10 13.94
CA GLN A 58 10.47 -14.22 13.05
C GLN A 58 10.57 -13.75 11.61
N VAL A 59 11.46 -14.41 10.87
CA VAL A 59 11.63 -14.24 9.42
C VAL A 59 10.44 -14.91 8.74
N PHE A 60 9.68 -14.18 7.91
CA PHE A 60 8.61 -14.78 7.12
C PHE A 60 8.63 -14.38 5.64
N ILE A 61 8.16 -15.33 4.84
CA ILE A 61 8.27 -15.41 3.39
C ILE A 61 7.18 -14.54 2.74
N ASN A 62 7.60 -13.60 1.88
CA ASN A 62 6.78 -12.62 1.17
C ASN A 62 6.04 -13.21 -0.05
N THR A 63 5.28 -14.29 0.10
CA THR A 63 4.56 -14.89 -1.04
C THR A 63 3.06 -14.61 -0.94
N LEU A 64 2.50 -14.00 -1.99
CA LEU A 64 1.05 -13.91 -2.20
C LEU A 64 0.49 -15.33 -2.38
N THR A 65 -0.58 -15.67 -1.65
CA THR A 65 -1.23 -16.96 -1.90
C THR A 65 -2.01 -16.92 -3.21
N LYS A 66 -2.34 -18.08 -3.76
CA LYS A 66 -3.12 -18.19 -4.99
C LYS A 66 -4.49 -17.53 -4.83
N GLU A 67 -5.10 -17.69 -3.66
CA GLU A 67 -6.41 -17.15 -3.30
C GLU A 67 -6.36 -15.61 -3.25
N GLU A 68 -5.29 -15.03 -2.67
CA GLU A 68 -5.09 -13.58 -2.65
C GLU A 68 -4.87 -13.03 -4.07
N LEU A 69 -4.22 -13.80 -4.94
CA LEU A 69 -4.03 -13.45 -6.35
C LEU A 69 -5.36 -13.48 -7.13
N GLU A 70 -6.18 -14.51 -6.94
CA GLU A 70 -7.51 -14.62 -7.55
C GLU A 70 -8.43 -13.50 -7.07
N GLU A 71 -8.42 -13.17 -5.78
CA GLU A 71 -9.18 -12.06 -5.22
C GLU A 71 -8.77 -10.72 -5.83
N LEU A 72 -7.48 -10.50 -6.05
CA LEU A 72 -6.94 -9.28 -6.63
C LEU A 72 -7.48 -9.00 -8.04
N PHE A 73 -7.63 -10.05 -8.85
CA PHE A 73 -8.11 -9.96 -10.24
C PHE A 73 -9.61 -10.24 -10.41
N ALA A 74 -10.31 -10.69 -9.37
CA ALA A 74 -11.75 -10.88 -9.42
C ALA A 74 -12.48 -9.56 -9.79
N PRO A 75 -13.62 -9.62 -10.49
CA PRO A 75 -14.42 -8.42 -10.75
C PRO A 75 -14.87 -7.75 -9.44
N GLY A 76 -14.95 -6.43 -9.45
CA GLY A 76 -15.55 -5.67 -8.35
C GLY A 76 -17.06 -5.96 -8.23
N PRO A 77 -17.68 -5.70 -7.07
CA PRO A 77 -19.13 -5.86 -6.92
C PRO A 77 -19.87 -5.07 -8.01
N ALA A 78 -20.86 -5.70 -8.63
CA ALA A 78 -21.74 -5.04 -9.59
C ALA A 78 -22.39 -3.83 -8.90
N ARG A 79 -22.35 -2.67 -9.56
CA ARG A 79 -22.94 -1.42 -9.04
C ARG A 79 -24.45 -1.54 -8.91
#